data_AF-A0A635RC84-F1
#
_entry.id   AF-A0A635RC84-F1
#
_cell.length_a   1.000
_cell.length_b   1.000
_cell.length_c   1.000
_cell.angle_alpha   90.00
_cell.angle_beta   90.00
_cell.angle_gamma   90.00
#
_symmetry.space_group_name_H-M   'P 1'
#
loop_
_entity.id
_entity.type
_entity.pdbx_description
1 polymer ?
#
loop_
_entity_poly.entity_id
_entity_poly.type
_entity_poly.pdbx_seq_one_letter_code
_entity_poly.pdbx_strand_id
1 'polypeptide(L)'
;MSVTINMNLYTKRERQILANQPGVTTIDGKPIDKLKVLVARNCFEKDWDIMYFRCCSVANALTQLSNYHPGPLLKDWVWLVPRTPSAIEYPAGLVYIRPVAYPERLKEYLEVIWNRPRKELVTIINLLQQIDIPGVSNLKLTSRDINQTYWELEWTEPKFENTNRIFLHRG
;
A
#
# COMPACT_ATOMS: atom_id res chain seq x y z
N MET A 1 -0.96 11.27 26.64
CA MET A 1 -2.42 11.30 26.37
C MET A 1 -2.66 10.61 25.03
N SER A 2 -3.26 9.41 25.01
CA SER A 2 -3.67 8.77 23.76
C SER A 2 -4.93 9.48 23.26
N VAL A 3 -4.82 10.24 22.18
CA VAL A 3 -6.00 10.79 21.51
C VAL A 3 -6.77 9.61 20.93
N THR A 4 -7.91 9.27 21.55
CA THR A 4 -8.84 8.29 21.00
C THR A 4 -9.61 8.97 19.87
N ILE A 5 -9.03 8.96 18.67
CA ILE A 5 -9.71 9.47 17.47
C ILE A 5 -10.82 8.47 17.14
N ASN A 6 -12.07 8.87 17.38
CA ASN A 6 -13.23 8.05 17.05
C ASN A 6 -13.60 8.32 15.58
N MET A 7 -13.14 7.44 14.69
CA MET A 7 -13.45 7.51 13.26
C MET A 7 -14.75 6.76 12.98
N ASN A 8 -15.72 7.40 12.33
CA ASN A 8 -17.00 6.81 11.96
C ASN A 8 -17.04 6.52 10.44
N LEU A 9 -16.15 5.64 9.96
CA LEU A 9 -16.02 5.35 8.54
C LEU A 9 -17.01 4.29 8.08
N TYR A 10 -17.52 3.47 9.01
CA TYR A 10 -18.64 2.57 8.79
C TYR A 10 -19.92 3.15 9.38
N THR A 11 -21.00 3.14 8.59
CA THR A 11 -22.34 3.45 9.09
C THR A 11 -22.78 2.39 10.11
N LYS A 12 -23.70 2.73 11.02
CA LYS A 12 -24.23 1.77 12.01
C LYS A 12 -24.78 0.50 11.34
N ARG A 13 -25.46 0.66 10.19
CA ARG A 13 -26.04 -0.44 9.43
C ARG A 13 -24.98 -1.30 8.76
N GLU A 14 -23.97 -0.69 8.13
CA GLU A 14 -22.81 -1.41 7.60
C GLU A 14 -22.14 -2.25 8.68
N ARG A 15 -21.92 -1.68 9.87
CA ARG A 15 -21.30 -2.43 10.98
C ARG A 15 -22.11 -3.64 11.38
N GLN A 16 -23.39 -3.43 11.68
CA GLN A 16 -24.28 -4.50 12.11
C GLN A 16 -24.35 -5.63 11.09
N ILE A 17 -24.44 -5.31 9.81
CA ILE A 17 -24.55 -6.33 8.75
C ILE A 17 -23.22 -7.05 8.56
N LEU A 18 -22.10 -6.33 8.44
CA LEU A 18 -20.79 -6.93 8.23
C LEU A 18 -20.31 -7.77 9.43
N ALA A 19 -20.72 -7.42 10.66
CA ALA A 19 -20.38 -8.18 11.86
C ALA A 19 -21.15 -9.51 11.92
N ASN A 20 -22.42 -9.50 11.53
CA ASN A 20 -23.25 -10.70 11.51
C ASN A 20 -23.03 -11.57 10.27
N GLN A 21 -22.73 -10.95 9.13
CA GLN A 21 -22.58 -11.60 7.82
C GLN A 21 -21.34 -11.05 7.09
N PRO A 22 -20.14 -11.52 7.46
CA PRO A 22 -18.91 -11.11 6.79
C PRO A 22 -18.94 -11.48 5.30
N GLY A 23 -18.66 -10.52 4.43
CA GLY A 23 -18.63 -10.73 2.98
C GLY A 23 -19.88 -10.30 2.22
N VAL A 24 -20.92 -9.80 2.91
CA VAL A 24 -22.03 -9.10 2.25
C VAL A 24 -21.47 -7.89 1.48
N THR A 25 -21.85 -7.79 0.20
CA THR A 25 -21.38 -6.73 -0.71
C THR A 25 -22.43 -5.66 -0.99
N THR A 26 -23.68 -5.86 -0.56
CA THR A 26 -24.79 -4.93 -0.79
C THR A 26 -25.69 -4.80 0.43
N ILE A 27 -26.21 -3.59 0.68
CA ILE A 27 -27.22 -3.30 1.70
C ILE A 27 -28.33 -2.50 1.02
N ASP A 28 -29.57 -3.01 1.09
CA ASP A 28 -30.75 -2.38 0.49
C ASP A 28 -30.56 -2.05 -1.01
N GLY A 29 -29.90 -2.96 -1.74
CA GLY A 29 -29.59 -2.78 -3.16
C GLY A 29 -28.47 -1.79 -3.46
N LYS A 30 -27.82 -1.19 -2.45
CA LYS A 30 -26.65 -0.32 -2.62
C LYS A 30 -25.36 -1.10 -2.35
N PRO A 31 -24.33 -0.97 -3.20
CA PRO A 31 -23.04 -1.61 -2.95
C PRO A 31 -22.37 -1.01 -1.71
N ILE A 32 -21.76 -1.86 -0.90
CA ILE A 32 -20.81 -1.44 0.13
C ILE A 32 -19.45 -1.26 -0.55
N ASP A 33 -18.66 -0.30 -0.08
CA ASP A 33 -17.27 -0.16 -0.49
C ASP A 33 -16.52 -1.50 -0.31
N LYS A 34 -15.88 -1.99 -1.39
CA LYS A 34 -15.20 -3.28 -1.42
C LYS A 34 -14.08 -3.37 -0.38
N LEU A 35 -13.35 -2.28 -0.13
CA LEU A 35 -12.30 -2.24 0.89
C LEU A 35 -12.89 -2.38 2.29
N LYS A 36 -14.06 -1.80 2.56
CA LYS A 36 -14.76 -2.00 3.85
C LYS A 36 -15.12 -3.46 4.07
N VAL A 37 -15.65 -4.13 3.04
CA VAL A 37 -15.99 -5.56 3.11
C VAL A 37 -14.74 -6.41 3.38
N LEU A 38 -13.64 -6.11 2.70
CA LEU A 38 -12.36 -6.81 2.89
C LEU A 38 -11.77 -6.60 4.28
N VAL A 39 -11.78 -5.36 4.78
CA VAL A 39 -11.32 -5.06 6.15
C VAL A 39 -12.20 -5.80 7.15
N ALA A 40 -13.52 -5.75 7.01
CA ALA A 40 -14.44 -6.43 7.92
C ALA A 40 -14.23 -7.94 7.97
N ARG A 41 -13.87 -8.55 6.85
CA ARG A 41 -13.58 -9.99 6.75
C ARG A 41 -12.24 -10.40 7.37
N ASN A 42 -11.25 -9.51 7.39
CA ASN A 42 -9.86 -9.86 7.72
C ASN A 42 -9.34 -9.20 9.02
N CYS A 43 -10.12 -8.32 9.65
CA CYS A 43 -9.71 -7.56 10.83
C CYS A 43 -10.79 -7.61 11.93
N PHE A 44 -10.37 -7.42 13.18
CA PHE A 44 -11.30 -7.31 14.31
C PHE A 44 -12.17 -6.05 14.19
N GLU A 45 -13.44 -6.13 14.61
CA GLU A 45 -14.42 -5.05 14.49
C GLU A 45 -13.95 -3.71 15.06
N LYS A 46 -13.30 -3.75 16.23
CA LYS A 46 -12.71 -2.56 16.89
C LYS A 46 -11.66 -1.84 16.04
N ASP A 47 -11.05 -2.53 15.08
CA ASP A 47 -9.96 -2.01 14.25
C ASP A 47 -10.43 -1.61 12.84
N TRP A 48 -11.72 -1.76 12.52
CA TRP A 48 -12.22 -1.57 11.16
C TRP A 48 -11.99 -0.16 10.62
N ASP A 49 -12.31 0.88 11.38
CA ASP A 49 -12.14 2.26 10.90
C ASP A 49 -10.67 2.61 10.72
N ILE A 50 -9.85 2.27 11.71
CA ILE A 50 -8.42 2.57 11.65
C ILE A 50 -7.75 1.81 10.51
N MET A 51 -8.09 0.54 10.28
CA MET A 51 -7.53 -0.22 9.16
C MET A 51 -8.04 0.26 7.81
N TYR A 52 -9.33 0.58 7.69
CA TYR A 52 -9.89 1.16 6.47
C TYR A 52 -9.21 2.49 6.14
N PHE A 53 -9.09 3.40 7.12
CA PHE A 53 -8.38 4.67 6.97
C PHE A 53 -6.92 4.48 6.51
N ARG A 54 -6.20 3.55 7.14
CA ARG A 54 -4.80 3.25 6.80
C ARG A 54 -4.67 2.69 5.38
N CYS A 55 -5.58 1.81 4.97
CA CYS A 55 -5.61 1.29 3.61
C CYS A 55 -5.88 2.41 2.59
N CYS A 56 -6.86 3.30 2.84
CA CYS A 56 -7.12 4.46 1.99
C CYS A 56 -5.91 5.40 1.91
N SER A 57 -5.23 5.63 3.04
CA SER A 57 -4.03 6.47 3.12
C SER A 57 -2.89 5.90 2.27
N VAL A 58 -2.61 4.61 2.37
CA VAL A 58 -1.59 3.92 1.55
C VAL A 58 -2.00 3.87 0.08
N ALA A 59 -3.26 3.56 -0.24
CA ALA A 59 -3.75 3.56 -1.62
C ALA A 59 -3.59 4.93 -2.27
N ASN A 60 -3.96 6.01 -1.57
CA ASN A 60 -3.74 7.37 -2.04
C ASN A 60 -2.25 7.67 -2.24
N ALA A 61 -1.38 7.28 -1.30
CA ALA A 61 0.06 7.46 -1.47
C ALA A 61 0.60 6.77 -2.73
N LEU A 62 0.20 5.52 -2.98
CA LEU A 62 0.57 4.77 -4.19
C LEU A 62 0.07 5.49 -5.46
N THR A 63 -1.17 5.97 -5.48
CA THR A 63 -1.72 6.74 -6.61
C THR A 63 -0.94 8.03 -6.84
N GLN A 64 -0.61 8.79 -5.80
CA GLN A 64 0.11 10.06 -5.93
C GLN A 64 1.55 9.87 -6.42
N LEU A 65 2.23 8.82 -5.95
CA LEU A 65 3.55 8.44 -6.45
C LEU A 65 3.47 7.98 -7.91
N SER A 66 2.45 7.20 -8.25
CA SER A 66 2.20 6.79 -9.64
C SER A 66 1.94 7.97 -10.55
N ASN A 67 1.20 8.98 -10.11
CA ASN A 67 0.92 10.17 -10.92
C ASN A 67 2.14 11.08 -11.16
N TYR A 68 3.27 10.86 -10.48
CA TYR A 68 4.46 11.67 -10.67
C TYR A 68 5.26 11.25 -11.90
N HIS A 69 5.35 12.14 -12.89
CA HIS A 69 5.94 11.87 -14.21
C HIS A 69 6.84 13.03 -14.66
N PRO A 70 8.12 13.07 -14.25
CA PRO A 70 9.03 14.16 -14.62
C PRO A 70 9.76 13.94 -15.95
N GLY A 71 9.54 12.82 -16.67
CA GLY A 71 10.25 12.56 -17.92
C GLY A 71 9.75 11.33 -18.68
N PRO A 72 10.29 11.09 -19.90
CA PRO A 72 9.89 9.96 -20.75
C PRO A 72 10.22 8.59 -20.09
N LEU A 73 9.51 7.57 -20.58
CA LEU A 73 9.42 6.19 -20.11
C LEU A 73 10.75 5.61 -19.58
N LEU A 74 10.93 5.64 -18.25
CA LEU A 74 12.01 4.95 -17.55
C LEU A 74 11.39 3.67 -16.93
N LYS A 75 11.82 2.50 -17.41
CA LYS A 75 11.14 1.23 -17.13
C LYS A 75 11.16 0.79 -15.65
N ASP A 76 12.01 1.37 -14.79
CA ASP A 76 12.11 0.97 -13.39
C ASP A 76 12.45 2.15 -12.48
N TRP A 77 11.46 2.61 -11.73
CA TRP A 77 11.54 3.70 -10.78
C TRP A 77 11.79 3.18 -9.37
N VAL A 78 12.99 3.40 -8.84
CA VAL A 78 13.25 3.14 -7.42
C VAL A 78 13.08 4.41 -6.63
N TRP A 79 12.21 4.39 -5.63
CA TRP A 79 12.02 5.53 -4.73
C TRP A 79 12.97 5.46 -3.54
N LEU A 80 13.58 6.59 -3.19
CA LEU A 80 14.45 6.68 -2.03
C LEU A 80 13.60 6.70 -0.75
N VAL A 81 13.83 5.73 0.12
CA VAL A 81 13.37 5.72 1.52
C VAL A 81 14.56 5.45 2.45
N PRO A 82 14.45 5.71 3.75
CA PRO A 82 15.54 5.40 4.68
C PRO A 82 15.95 3.93 4.66
N ARG A 83 17.26 3.73 4.68
CA ARG A 83 17.92 2.43 4.48
C ARG A 83 17.65 1.79 3.12
N THR A 84 17.36 2.58 2.08
CA THR A 84 17.44 2.07 0.70
C THR A 84 18.87 1.60 0.44
N PRO A 85 19.07 0.35 -0.01
CA PRO A 85 20.41 -0.17 -0.27
C PRO A 85 20.99 0.48 -1.53
N SER A 86 22.33 0.56 -1.60
CA SER A 86 23.04 0.98 -2.81
C SER A 86 23.16 -0.16 -3.84
N ALA A 87 23.11 -1.41 -3.39
CA ALA A 87 23.06 -2.60 -4.22
C ALA A 87 22.34 -3.74 -3.48
N ILE A 88 21.70 -4.63 -4.23
CA ILE A 88 21.04 -5.84 -3.70
C ILE A 88 21.58 -7.05 -4.45
N GLU A 89 21.90 -8.09 -3.70
CA GLU A 89 22.30 -9.38 -4.23
C GLU A 89 21.05 -10.26 -4.43
N TYR A 90 20.77 -10.57 -5.70
CA TYR A 90 19.76 -11.54 -6.09
C TYR A 90 20.44 -12.85 -6.49
N PRO A 91 19.70 -13.97 -6.59
CA PRO A 91 20.25 -15.24 -7.10
C PRO A 91 20.89 -15.12 -8.49
N ALA A 92 20.44 -14.16 -9.31
CA ALA A 92 20.97 -13.88 -10.63
C ALA A 92 22.20 -12.95 -10.65
N GLY A 93 22.57 -12.37 -9.50
CA GLY A 93 23.72 -11.49 -9.35
C GLY A 93 23.42 -10.18 -8.61
N LEU A 94 24.46 -9.35 -8.47
CA LEU A 94 24.41 -8.06 -7.80
C LEU A 94 23.77 -7.00 -8.71
N VAL A 95 22.75 -6.31 -8.20
CA VAL A 95 22.07 -5.22 -8.90
C VAL A 95 22.26 -3.92 -8.12
N TYR A 96 22.82 -2.92 -8.79
CA TYR A 96 22.97 -1.57 -8.23
C TYR A 96 21.64 -0.81 -8.25
N ILE A 97 21.32 -0.19 -7.13
CA ILE A 97 20.09 0.56 -6.95
C ILE A 97 20.35 2.04 -7.18
N ARG A 98 19.55 2.65 -8.04
CA ARG A 98 19.65 4.07 -8.41
C ARG A 98 18.30 4.75 -8.17
N PRO A 99 18.10 5.38 -7.01
CA PRO A 99 16.84 6.05 -6.72
C PRO A 99 16.60 7.24 -7.64
N VAL A 100 15.34 7.47 -7.99
CA VAL A 100 14.91 8.61 -8.78
C VAL A 100 14.93 9.89 -7.94
N ALA A 101 15.25 11.01 -8.57
CA ALA A 101 15.09 12.32 -7.95
C ALA A 101 13.60 12.71 -7.91
N TYR A 102 13.13 13.21 -6.76
CA TYR A 102 11.75 13.62 -6.57
C TYR A 102 11.64 14.89 -5.71
N PRO A 103 10.58 15.70 -5.87
CA PRO A 103 10.33 16.89 -5.05
C PRO A 103 9.87 16.51 -3.64
N GLU A 104 10.18 17.36 -2.65
CA GLU A 104 9.92 17.10 -1.21
C GLU A 104 8.46 16.73 -0.92
N ARG A 105 7.49 17.29 -1.66
CA ARG A 105 6.06 16.95 -1.50
C ARG A 105 5.74 15.46 -1.65
N LEU A 106 6.54 14.70 -2.41
CA LEU A 106 6.32 13.25 -2.59
C LEU A 106 6.86 12.43 -1.42
N LYS A 107 7.75 13.01 -0.62
CA LYS A 107 8.27 12.38 0.59
C LYS A 107 7.17 12.08 1.59
N GLU A 108 6.16 12.96 1.70
CA GLU A 108 5.01 12.74 2.57
C GLU A 108 4.26 11.46 2.20
N TYR A 109 4.07 11.19 0.90
CA TYR A 109 3.44 9.95 0.43
C TYR A 109 4.32 8.73 0.67
N LEU A 110 5.63 8.86 0.47
CA LEU A 110 6.56 7.79 0.84
C LEU A 110 6.45 7.52 2.35
N GLU A 111 6.46 8.54 3.20
CA GLU A 111 6.37 8.44 4.66
C GLU A 111 5.12 7.72 5.14
N VAL A 112 3.98 7.93 4.48
CA VAL A 112 2.75 7.16 4.73
C VAL A 112 2.97 5.64 4.59
N ILE A 113 3.89 5.22 3.72
CA ILE A 113 4.22 3.82 3.46
C ILE A 113 5.38 3.36 4.36
N TRP A 114 6.54 4.03 4.33
CA TRP A 114 7.75 3.49 4.99
C TRP A 114 7.76 3.64 6.52
N ASN A 115 7.01 4.58 7.09
CA ASN A 115 6.86 4.71 8.56
C ASN A 115 5.92 3.65 9.15
N ARG A 116 5.23 2.86 8.32
CA ARG A 116 4.31 1.82 8.78
C ARG A 116 5.08 0.67 9.44
N PRO A 117 4.58 0.12 10.56
CA PRO A 117 5.05 -1.15 11.07
C PRO A 117 4.98 -2.23 9.97
N ARG A 118 6.03 -3.04 9.81
CA ARG A 118 6.11 -3.98 8.67
C ARG A 118 4.96 -4.97 8.62
N LYS A 119 4.53 -5.52 9.78
CA LYS A 119 3.36 -6.40 9.87
C LYS A 119 2.07 -5.71 9.42
N GLU A 120 1.87 -4.46 9.83
CA GLU A 120 0.72 -3.65 9.42
C GLU A 120 0.74 -3.39 7.91
N LEU A 121 1.91 -3.02 7.36
CA LEU A 121 2.04 -2.76 5.93
C LEU A 121 1.76 -4.02 5.10
N VAL A 122 2.27 -5.18 5.49
CA VAL A 122 1.98 -6.47 4.82
C VAL A 122 0.47 -6.69 4.76
N THR A 123 -0.25 -6.52 5.87
CA THR A 123 -1.71 -6.65 5.91
C THR A 123 -2.39 -5.65 4.97
N ILE A 124 -1.97 -4.38 5.00
CA ILE A 124 -2.53 -3.34 4.12
C ILE A 124 -2.33 -3.72 2.65
N ILE A 125 -1.13 -4.10 2.23
CA ILE A 125 -0.85 -4.47 0.85
C ILE A 125 -1.67 -5.68 0.41
N ASN A 126 -1.78 -6.71 1.25
CA ASN A 126 -2.60 -7.90 0.95
C ASN A 126 -4.09 -7.57 0.75
N LEU A 127 -4.63 -6.58 1.47
CA LEU A 127 -6.00 -6.10 1.26
C LEU A 127 -6.11 -5.28 -0.03
N LEU A 128 -5.16 -4.38 -0.26
CA LEU A 128 -5.12 -3.50 -1.42
C LEU A 128 -4.94 -4.25 -2.75
N GLN A 129 -4.26 -5.40 -2.75
CA GLN A 129 -4.14 -6.28 -3.92
C GLN A 129 -5.48 -6.84 -4.43
N GLN A 130 -6.54 -6.80 -3.62
CA GLN A 130 -7.84 -7.38 -3.95
C GLN A 130 -8.82 -6.34 -4.52
N ILE A 131 -8.41 -5.08 -4.65
CA ILE A 131 -9.23 -3.98 -5.14
C ILE A 131 -8.54 -3.27 -6.30
N ASP A 132 -9.33 -2.59 -7.12
CA ASP A 132 -8.80 -1.72 -8.15
C ASP A 132 -8.42 -0.38 -7.52
N ILE A 133 -7.17 0.02 -7.70
CA ILE A 133 -6.64 1.30 -7.23
C ILE A 133 -6.33 2.16 -8.46
N PRO A 134 -6.92 3.35 -8.58
CA PRO A 134 -6.65 4.24 -9.70
C PRO A 134 -5.15 4.51 -9.88
N GLY A 135 -4.64 4.27 -11.09
CA GLY A 135 -3.24 4.51 -11.45
C GLY A 135 -2.24 3.49 -10.89
N VAL A 136 -2.71 2.39 -10.29
CA VAL A 136 -1.86 1.38 -9.67
C VAL A 136 -2.28 0.00 -10.16
N SER A 137 -1.36 -0.73 -10.78
CA SER A 137 -1.53 -2.13 -11.18
C SER A 137 -0.36 -2.98 -10.65
N ASN A 138 -0.49 -4.30 -10.72
CA ASN A 138 0.56 -5.25 -10.32
C ASN A 138 1.17 -5.00 -8.92
N LEU A 139 0.36 -4.47 -7.99
CA LEU A 139 0.80 -4.20 -6.62
C LEU A 139 1.25 -5.52 -5.97
N LYS A 140 2.48 -5.54 -5.44
CA LYS A 140 3.02 -6.72 -4.76
C LYS A 140 4.09 -6.36 -3.76
N LEU A 141 4.19 -7.19 -2.72
CA LEU A 141 5.22 -7.11 -1.71
C LEU A 141 5.97 -8.44 -1.69
N THR A 142 7.21 -8.43 -2.17
CA THR A 142 8.04 -9.63 -2.30
C THR A 142 9.37 -9.46 -1.57
N SER A 143 10.09 -10.54 -1.32
CA SER A 143 11.48 -10.45 -0.86
C SER A 143 12.28 -11.45 -1.67
N ARG A 144 13.09 -10.93 -2.57
CA ARG A 144 13.83 -11.73 -3.55
C ARG A 144 15.34 -11.69 -3.32
N ASP A 145 15.80 -10.81 -2.43
CA ASP A 145 17.21 -10.74 -2.08
C ASP A 145 17.64 -12.02 -1.37
N ILE A 146 18.89 -12.46 -1.58
CA ILE A 146 19.42 -13.74 -1.08
C ILE A 146 19.25 -13.85 0.44
N ASN A 147 19.47 -12.74 1.15
CA ASN A 147 19.42 -12.68 2.61
C ASN A 147 18.02 -12.37 3.15
N GLN A 148 17.04 -12.17 2.25
CA GLN A 148 15.69 -11.72 2.57
C GLN A 148 15.64 -10.52 3.53
N THR A 149 16.62 -9.63 3.45
CA THR A 149 16.81 -8.44 4.29
C THR A 149 15.80 -7.34 3.93
N TYR A 150 15.35 -7.31 2.69
CA TYR A 150 14.46 -6.27 2.18
C TYR A 150 13.12 -6.85 1.74
N TRP A 151 12.06 -6.12 2.08
CA TRP A 151 10.82 -6.18 1.33
C TRP A 151 10.89 -5.25 0.13
N GLU A 152 10.45 -5.74 -1.02
CA GLU A 152 10.31 -5.00 -2.27
C GLU A 152 8.82 -4.76 -2.49
N LEU A 153 8.39 -3.52 -2.24
CA LEU A 153 7.05 -3.08 -2.59
C LEU A 153 7.10 -2.58 -4.03
N GLU A 154 6.41 -3.28 -4.93
CA GLU A 154 6.36 -2.97 -6.36
C GLU A 154 4.94 -2.66 -6.79
N TRP A 155 4.79 -1.72 -7.71
CA TRP A 155 3.54 -1.47 -8.43
C TRP A 155 3.82 -0.83 -9.78
N THR A 156 2.96 -1.05 -10.76
CA THR A 156 3.09 -0.49 -12.10
C THR A 156 2.09 0.65 -12.27
N GLU A 157 2.53 1.74 -12.86
CA GLU A 157 1.64 2.79 -13.35
C GLU A 157 1.18 2.40 -14.77
N PRO A 158 -0.13 2.23 -15.03
CA PRO A 158 -0.61 1.60 -16.27
C PRO A 158 -0.53 2.51 -17.50
N LYS A 159 -0.50 3.84 -17.37
CA LYS A 159 -0.50 4.77 -18.52
C LYS A 159 0.85 4.79 -19.25
N PHE A 160 1.94 4.65 -18.51
CA PHE A 160 3.30 4.69 -19.04
C PHE A 160 4.08 3.40 -18.76
N GLU A 161 3.42 2.40 -18.17
CA GLU A 161 3.99 1.09 -17.84
C GLU A 161 5.26 1.18 -16.96
N ASN A 162 5.37 2.25 -16.18
CA ASN A 162 6.51 2.46 -15.31
C ASN A 162 6.38 1.57 -14.06
N THR A 163 7.36 0.72 -13.82
CA THR A 163 7.40 -0.09 -12.59
C THR A 163 8.04 0.71 -11.47
N ASN A 164 7.27 0.98 -10.42
CA ASN A 164 7.72 1.64 -9.21
C ASN A 164 8.14 0.60 -8.17
N ARG A 165 9.19 0.90 -7.42
CA ARG A 165 9.74 0.04 -6.38
C ARG A 165 10.19 0.84 -5.17
N ILE A 166 9.88 0.34 -3.98
CA ILE A 166 10.46 0.79 -2.71
C ILE A 166 11.14 -0.42 -2.04
N PHE A 167 12.37 -0.23 -1.56
CA PHE A 167 13.07 -1.21 -0.73
C PHE A 167 12.88 -0.87 0.75
N LEU A 168 12.19 -1.76 1.47
CA LEU A 168 11.87 -1.60 2.88
C LEU A 168 12.69 -2.60 3.69
N HIS A 169 13.66 -2.10 4.45
CA HIS A 169 14.41 -2.92 5.39
C HIS A 169 13.45 -3.61 6.38
N ARG A 170 13.63 -4.92 6.58
CA ARG A 170 12.73 -5.73 7.43
C ARG A 170 12.86 -5.42 8.92
N GLY A 171 14.06 -5.04 9.35
CA GLY A 171 14.39 -4.81 10.76
C GLY A 171 15.37 -5.86 11.21
#